data_AF-A0A1G1HSR8-F1
#
_entry.id   AF-A0A1G1HSR8-F1
#
_cell.length_a   1.000
_cell.length_b   1.000
_cell.length_c   1.000
_cell.angle_alpha   90.00
_cell.angle_beta   90.00
_cell.angle_gamma   90.00
#
_symmetry.space_group_name_H-M   'P 1'
#
loop_
_entity.id
_entity.type
_entity.pdbx_description
1 polymer ?
#
loop_
_entity_poly.entity_id
_entity_poly.type
_entity_poly.pdbx_seq_one_letter_code
_entity_poly.pdbx_strand_id
1 'polypeptide(L)' 'MPKIIEAPKVEFITSPEGKPKSVVISLEDWNRINETLKIMSNKDLMHSIRRAKQQLRNNARLLSLKEVLENL' A
#
# COMPACT_ATOMS: atom_id res chain seq x y z
N MET A 1 -6.38 17.44 0.16
CA MET A 1 -5.62 17.31 1.43
C MET A 1 -4.94 15.95 1.44
N PRO A 2 -3.64 15.82 1.77
CA PRO A 2 -3.02 14.52 1.92
C PRO A 2 -3.73 13.78 3.05
N LYS A 3 -4.23 12.56 2.77
CA LYS A 3 -4.83 11.70 3.78
C LYS A 3 -3.71 11.30 4.73
N ILE A 4 -3.76 11.76 5.99
CA ILE A 4 -2.80 11.34 7.01
C ILE A 4 -3.06 9.85 7.21
N ILE A 5 -2.08 9.03 6.81
CA ILE A 5 -2.13 7.60 7.06
C ILE A 5 -1.77 7.45 8.53
N GLU A 6 -2.74 7.13 9.37
CA GLU A 6 -2.47 6.80 10.77
C GLU A 6 -1.52 5.61 10.84
N ALA A 7 -0.52 5.72 11.72
CA ALA A 7 0.40 4.63 11.97
C ALA A 7 -0.34 3.44 12.60
N PRO A 8 0.06 2.19 12.28
CA PRO A 8 -0.51 1.01 12.92
C PRO A 8 -0.42 1.13 14.43
N LYS A 9 -1.50 0.78 15.15
CA LYS A 9 -1.42 0.58 16.59
C LYS A 9 -0.73 -0.76 16.84
N VAL A 10 0.35 -0.73 17.63
CA VAL A 10 1.18 -1.90 17.90
C VAL A 10 1.30 -2.13 19.39
N GLU A 11 1.20 -3.38 19.80
CA GLU A 11 1.51 -3.83 21.15
C GLU A 11 2.72 -4.76 21.12
N PHE A 12 3.51 -4.79 22.19
CA PHE A 12 4.73 -5.58 22.27
C PHE A 12 4.58 -6.64 23.35
N ILE A 13 4.98 -7.87 23.03
CA ILE A 13 5.17 -8.92 24.03
C ILE A 13 6.66 -9.01 24.31
N THR A 14 7.04 -8.81 25.57
CA THR A 14 8.44 -8.86 26.03
C THR A 14 8.78 -10.22 26.65
N SER A 15 10.07 -10.54 26.65
CA SER A 15 10.62 -11.62 27.47
C SER A 15 10.68 -11.19 28.96
N PRO A 16 10.89 -12.14 29.89
CA PRO A 16 11.08 -11.80 31.31
C PRO A 16 12.23 -10.82 31.56
N GLU A 17 13.25 -10.82 30.70
CA GLU A 17 14.39 -9.88 30.75
C GLU A 17 14.07 -8.51 30.12
N GLY A 18 12.81 -8.27 29.74
CA GLY A 18 12.33 -7.00 29.17
C GLY A 18 12.63 -6.82 27.68
N LYS A 19 13.13 -7.84 26.98
CA LYS A 19 13.45 -7.74 25.55
C LYS A 19 12.21 -7.97 24.68
N PRO A 20 11.95 -7.16 23.64
CA PRO A 20 10.81 -7.39 22.75
C PRO A 20 10.97 -8.71 22.00
N LYS A 21 9.95 -9.56 22.07
CA LYS A 21 9.94 -10.90 21.45
C LYS A 21 9.00 -10.97 20.25
N SER A 22 7.85 -10.30 20.33
CA SER A 22 6.88 -10.24 19.24
C SER A 22 6.10 -8.93 19.27
N VAL A 23 5.54 -8.58 18.11
CA VAL A 23 4.66 -7.43 17.93
C VAL A 23 3.26 -7.95 17.61
N VAL A 24 2.27 -7.47 18.34
CA VAL A 24 0.85 -7.73 18.07
C VAL A 24 0.31 -6.54 17.29
N ILE A 25 -0.28 -6.85 16.14
CA ILE A 25 -0.90 -5.88 15.24
C ILE A 25 -2.26 -6.40 14.81
N SER A 26 -3.12 -5.49 14.34
CA SER A 26 -4.39 -5.87 13.74
C SER A 26 -4.17 -6.68 12.46
N LEU A 27 -5.11 -7.56 12.12
CA LEU A 27 -5.08 -8.28 10.84
C LEU A 27 -5.17 -7.32 9.65
N GLU A 28 -5.88 -6.20 9.82
CA GLU A 28 -5.97 -5.15 8.80
C GLU A 28 -4.60 -4.54 8.52
N ASP A 29 -3.86 -4.14 9.55
CA ASP A 29 -2.52 -3.56 9.39
C ASP A 29 -1.52 -4.58 8.84
N TRP A 30 -1.61 -5.84 9.25
CA TRP A 30 -0.81 -6.91 8.67
C TRP A 30 -1.04 -7.03 7.16
N ASN A 31 -2.30 -7.04 6.72
CA ASN A 31 -2.64 -7.12 5.31
C ASN A 31 -2.13 -5.91 4.52
N ARG A 32 -2.29 -4.70 5.08
CA ARG A 32 -1.78 -3.45 4.46
C ARG A 32 -0.27 -3.48 4.28
N ILE A 33 0.47 -3.91 5.31
CA ILE A 33 1.93 -4.04 5.26
C ILE A 33 2.33 -5.08 4.22
N ASN A 34 1.70 -6.26 4.25
CA ASN A 34 2.02 -7.35 3.34
C ASN A 34 1.74 -6.99 1.87
N GLU A 35 0.60 -6.37 1.58
CA GLU A 35 0.27 -5.87 0.24
C GLU A 35 1.29 -4.83 -0.24
N THR A 36 1.63 -3.87 0.62
CA THR A 36 2.63 -2.84 0.31
C THR A 36 3.98 -3.46 -0.03
N LEU A 37 4.46 -4.41 0.77
CA LEU A 37 5.72 -5.12 0.52
C LEU A 37 5.68 -5.92 -0.79
N LYS A 38 4.57 -6.61 -1.07
CA LYS A 38 4.37 -7.32 -2.34
C LYS A 38 4.49 -6.38 -3.54
N ILE A 39 3.79 -5.24 -3.50
CA ILE A 39 3.86 -4.22 -4.55
C ILE A 39 5.29 -3.70 -4.72
N MET A 40 5.95 -3.33 -3.61
CA MET A 40 7.30 -2.77 -3.62
C MET A 40 8.36 -3.76 -4.13
N SER A 41 8.17 -5.06 -3.90
CA SER A 41 9.09 -6.11 -4.35
C SER A 41 9.07 -6.30 -5.88
N ASN A 42 7.99 -5.90 -6.56
CA ASN A 42 7.85 -6.02 -8.00
C ASN A 42 8.27 -4.72 -8.73
N LYS A 43 9.43 -4.76 -9.40
CA LYS A 43 10.02 -3.60 -10.10
C LYS A 43 9.15 -3.08 -11.25
N ASP A 44 8.54 -3.97 -12.03
CA ASP A 44 7.72 -3.60 -13.18
C ASP A 44 6.40 -2.96 -12.77
N LEU A 45 5.79 -3.48 -11.71
CA LEU A 45 4.62 -2.90 -11.08
C LEU A 45 4.93 -1.51 -10.52
N MET A 46 6.05 -1.36 -9.81
CA MET A 46 6.49 -0.07 -9.29
C MET A 46 6.75 0.95 -10.42
N HIS A 47 7.34 0.53 -11.53
CA HIS A 47 7.54 1.39 -12.70
C HIS A 47 6.18 1.80 -13.30
N SER A 48 5.24 0.87 -13.43
CA SER A 48 3.89 1.14 -13.92
C SER A 48 3.11 2.10 -13.02
N ILE A 49 3.20 1.94 -11.70
CA ILE A 49 2.61 2.89 -10.73
C ILE A 49 3.22 4.29 -10.89
N ARG A 50 4.54 4.41 -11.08
CA ARG A 50 5.19 5.71 -11.31
C ARG A 50 4.71 6.37 -12.59
N ARG A 51 4.64 5.62 -13.70
CA ARG A 51 4.10 6.11 -14.97
C ARG A 51 2.65 6.58 -14.84
N ALA A 52 1.80 5.78 -14.20
CA ALA A 52 0.40 6.14 -13.96
C ALA A 52 0.27 7.43 -13.13
N LYS A 53 1.07 7.59 -12.07
CA LYS A 53 1.12 8.83 -11.28
C LYS A 53 1.55 10.04 -12.13
N GLN A 54 2.51 9.86 -13.04
CA GLN A 54 2.95 10.93 -13.94
C GLN A 54 1.84 11.30 -14.94
N GLN A 55 1.15 10.32 -15.52
CA GLN A 55 0.00 10.54 -16.41
C GLN A 55 -1.10 11.33 -15.70
N LEU A 56 -1.44 10.97 -14.47
CA LEU A 56 -2.43 11.70 -13.66
C LEU A 56 -2.03 13.15 -13.40
N ARG A 57 -0.74 13.41 -13.10
CA ARG A 57 -0.22 14.78 -12.92
C ARG A 57 -0.26 15.60 -14.20
N ASN A 58 -0.13 14.94 -15.35
CA ASN A 58 -0.16 15.57 -16.67
C ASN A 58 -1.58 15.65 -17.27
N ASN A 59 -2.63 15.52 -16.45
CA ASN A 59 -4.04 15.56 -16.86
C ASN A 59 -4.38 14.56 -17.98
N ALA A 60 -3.83 13.35 -17.93
CA ALA A 60 -4.19 12.30 -18.87
C ALA A 60 -5.72 12.04 -18.84
N ARG A 61 -6.32 11.84 -20.01
CA ARG A 61 -7.73 11.46 -20.13
C ARG A 61 -7.94 10.12 -19.43
N LEU A 62 -8.79 10.12 -18.41
CA LEU A 62 -9.24 8.91 -17.73
C LEU A 62 -10.43 8.32 -18.48
N LEU A 63 -10.44 7.00 -18.59
CA LEU A 63 -11.56 6.26 -19.15
C LEU A 63 -12.50 5.85 -18.03
N SER A 64 -13.79 6.01 -18.26
CA SER A 64 -14.84 5.42 -17.43
C SER A 64 -14.84 3.90 -17.55
N LEU A 65 -15.48 3.22 -16.60
CA LEU A 65 -15.66 1.76 -16.67
C LEU A 65 -16.32 1.33 -17.99
N LYS A 66 -17.33 2.08 -18.46
CA LYS A 66 -18.01 1.82 -19.74
C LYS A 66 -17.04 1.91 -20.91
N GLU A 67 -16.27 2.99 -21.01
CA GLU A 67 -15.27 3.15 -22.08
C GLU A 67 -14.19 2.06 -22.04
N VAL A 68 -13.77 1.61 -20.86
CA VAL A 68 -12.80 0.50 -20.74
C VAL A 68 -13.40 -0.81 -21.28
N LEU A 69 -14.64 -1.13 -20.91
CA LEU A 69 -15.31 -2.36 -21.35
C LEU A 69 -15.62 -2.37 -22.85
N GLU A 70 -15.82 -1.20 -23.48
CA GLU A 70 -16.04 -1.10 -24.93
C GLU A 70 -14.73 -1.27 -25.75
N ASN A 71 -13.56 -1.20 -25.12
CA ASN A 71 -12.24 -1.29 -25.76
C ASN A 71 -11.42 -2.53 -25.34
N LEU A 72 -12.04 -3.46 -24.61
CA LEU A 72 -11.47 -4.76 -24.22
C LEU A 72 -11.92 -5.86 -25.19
#